data_AF-A0A379TSV1-F1
#
_entry.id   AF-A0A379TSV1-F1
#
_cell.length_a   1.000
_cell.length_b   1.000
_cell.length_c   1.000
_cell.angle_alpha   90.00
_cell.angle_beta   90.00
_cell.angle_gamma   90.00
#
_symmetry.space_group_name_H-M   'P 1'
#
loop_
_entity.id
_entity.type
_entity.pdbx_description
1 polymer ?
#
loop_
_entity_poly.entity_id
_entity_poly.type
_entity_poly.pdbx_seq_one_letter_code
_entity_poly.pdbx_strand_id
1 'polypeptide(L)'
;MTYSINATLMVYDNQDEKTVLTQAQSAITEWESAQSSRLGRDIIPSQISAALSVPGVYKVSLDALTEQILTETQWAHCLAIRLTPGGKVHG
;
A
#
# COMPACT_ATOMS: atom_id res chain seq x y z
N MET A 1 -11.68 -12.80 6.21
CA MET A 1 -10.55 -12.99 5.27
C MET A 1 -9.35 -12.25 5.81
N THR A 2 -8.15 -12.80 5.66
CA THR A 2 -6.92 -12.13 6.09
C THR A 2 -6.03 -11.85 4.90
N TYR A 3 -5.35 -10.72 4.92
CA TYR A 3 -4.41 -10.32 3.87
C TYR A 3 -3.24 -9.55 4.49
N SER A 4 -2.17 -9.41 3.71
CA SER A 4 -1.00 -8.61 4.08
C SER A 4 -0.60 -7.75 2.89
N ILE A 5 -0.15 -6.53 3.16
CA ILE A 5 0.34 -5.62 2.13
C ILE A 5 1.86 -5.66 2.19
N ASN A 6 2.47 -6.27 1.17
CA ASN A 6 3.92 -6.25 0.98
C ASN A 6 4.20 -5.42 -0.27
N ALA A 7 4.90 -4.30 -0.10
CA ALA A 7 5.20 -3.40 -1.20
C ALA A 7 6.68 -3.02 -1.20
N THR A 8 7.25 -2.91 -2.39
CA THR A 8 8.56 -2.33 -2.62
C THR A 8 8.39 -0.97 -3.30
N LEU A 9 8.99 0.07 -2.70
CA LEU A 9 8.88 1.45 -3.15
C LEU A 9 10.20 1.92 -3.73
N MET A 10 10.23 2.27 -5.02
CA MET A 10 11.34 3.00 -5.63
C MET A 10 11.09 4.49 -5.49
N VAL A 11 12.11 5.23 -5.07
CA VAL A 11 12.03 6.67 -4.80
C VAL A 11 12.87 7.42 -5.83
N TYR A 12 12.46 8.62 -6.21
CA TYR A 12 13.33 9.48 -7.02
C TYR A 12 14.62 9.82 -6.27
N ASP A 13 15.74 9.81 -6.98
CA ASP A 13 17.08 10.08 -6.43
C ASP A 13 17.17 11.41 -5.67
N ASN A 14 16.49 12.43 -6.19
CA ASN A 14 16.43 13.80 -5.67
C ASN A 14 15.55 13.97 -4.42
N GLN A 15 14.89 12.91 -3.96
CA GLN A 15 14.06 12.91 -2.75
C GLN A 15 14.77 12.25 -1.57
N ASP A 16 14.35 12.62 -0.36
CA ASP A 16 14.73 11.91 0.85
C ASP A 16 13.91 10.63 1.00
N GLU A 17 14.56 9.48 0.84
CA GLU A 17 13.92 8.15 0.87
C GLU A 17 13.18 7.91 2.18
N LYS A 18 13.76 8.30 3.32
CA LYS A 18 13.16 8.09 4.63
C LYS A 18 11.86 8.87 4.80
N THR A 19 11.82 10.12 4.34
CA THR A 19 10.64 10.97 4.35
C THR A 19 9.54 10.39 3.45
N VAL A 20 9.90 9.99 2.23
CA VAL A 20 8.95 9.38 1.28
C VAL A 20 8.37 8.08 1.84
N LEU A 21 9.19 7.20 2.41
CA LEU A 21 8.71 5.96 3.04
C LEU A 21 7.81 6.24 4.26
N THR A 22 8.12 7.26 5.05
CA THR A 22 7.28 7.67 6.19
C THR A 22 5.91 8.16 5.72
N GLN A 23 5.87 8.98 4.65
CA GLN A 23 4.63 9.44 4.06
C GLN A 23 3.81 8.28 3.47
N ALA A 24 4.46 7.36 2.74
CA ALA A 24 3.82 6.19 2.19
C ALA A 24 3.24 5.29 3.30
N GLN A 25 3.96 5.14 4.42
CA GLN A 25 3.48 4.39 5.58
C GLN A 25 2.24 5.04 6.21
N SER A 26 2.19 6.38 6.33
CA SER A 26 0.99 7.07 6.81
C SER A 26 -0.19 6.84 5.87
N ALA A 27 0.01 7.08 4.57
CA ALA A 27 -1.04 6.97 3.56
C ALA A 27 -1.66 5.57 3.49
N ILE A 28 -0.84 4.51 3.57
CA ILE A 28 -1.38 3.15 3.55
C ILE A 28 -2.08 2.75 4.86
N THR A 29 -1.66 3.32 5.99
CA THR A 29 -2.32 3.11 7.29
C THR A 29 -3.69 3.79 7.33
N GLU A 30 -3.79 4.99 6.75
CA GLU A 30 -5.06 5.70 6.58
C GLU A 30 -5.99 4.94 5.63
N TRP A 31 -5.47 4.44 4.51
CA TRP A 31 -6.21 3.58 3.59
C TRP A 31 -6.73 2.32 4.28
N GLU A 32 -5.88 1.63 5.06
CA GLU A 32 -6.28 0.42 5.78
C GLU A 32 -7.35 0.72 6.83
N SER A 33 -7.23 1.83 7.56
CA SER A 33 -8.24 2.26 8.54
C SER A 33 -9.59 2.54 7.85
N ALA A 34 -9.58 3.18 6.68
CA ALA A 34 -10.78 3.41 5.90
C ALA A 34 -11.36 2.10 5.34
N GLN A 35 -10.50 1.16 4.95
CA GLN A 35 -10.89 -0.16 4.47
C GLN A 35 -11.54 -1.00 5.57
N SER A 36 -10.95 -0.99 6.77
CA SER A 36 -11.44 -1.70 7.94
C SER A 36 -12.65 -1.04 8.60
N SER A 37 -13.06 0.15 8.16
CA SER A 37 -14.24 0.84 8.72
C SER A 37 -15.59 0.24 8.32
N ARG A 38 -15.65 -0.61 7.27
CA ARG A 38 -16.91 -1.18 6.75
C ARG A 38 -16.71 -2.61 6.25
N LEU A 39 -17.74 -3.43 6.46
CA LEU A 39 -17.84 -4.77 5.89
C LEU A 39 -17.99 -4.74 4.36
N GLY A 40 -17.57 -5.83 3.71
CA GLY A 40 -17.78 -6.04 2.27
C GLY A 40 -16.97 -5.14 1.36
N ARG A 41 -15.90 -4.50 1.85
CA ARG A 41 -14.99 -3.75 0.98
C ARG A 41 -13.96 -4.69 0.35
N ASP A 42 -13.91 -4.68 -0.97
CA ASP A 42 -12.97 -5.46 -1.75
C ASP A 42 -11.52 -4.99 -1.52
N ILE A 43 -10.59 -5.94 -1.53
CA ILE A 43 -9.16 -5.65 -1.50
C ILE A 43 -8.68 -5.56 -2.94
N ILE A 44 -8.48 -4.33 -3.42
CA ILE A 44 -8.11 -4.06 -4.81
C ILE A 44 -6.65 -3.57 -4.85
N PRO A 45 -5.70 -4.32 -5.46
CA PRO A 45 -4.30 -3.95 -5.54
C PRO A 45 -4.07 -2.57 -6.15
N SER A 46 -4.84 -2.17 -7.16
CA SER A 46 -4.70 -0.86 -7.80
C SER A 46 -5.00 0.31 -6.85
N GLN A 47 -5.96 0.15 -5.93
CA GLN A 47 -6.26 1.17 -4.91
C GLN A 47 -5.13 1.27 -3.88
N ILE A 48 -4.54 0.15 -3.51
CA ILE A 48 -3.38 0.10 -2.61
C ILE A 48 -2.16 0.75 -3.28
N SER A 49 -1.90 0.43 -4.56
CA SER A 49 -0.85 1.09 -5.34
C SER A 49 -1.07 2.59 -5.42
N ALA A 50 -2.31 3.04 -5.61
CA ALA A 50 -2.65 4.47 -5.62
C ALA A 50 -2.39 5.13 -4.26
N ALA A 51 -2.77 4.50 -3.15
CA ALA A 51 -2.50 5.01 -1.80
C ALA A 51 -1.00 5.12 -1.50
N LEU A 52 -0.20 4.19 -2.00
CA LEU A 52 1.27 4.19 -1.85
C LEU A 52 1.99 5.15 -2.81
N SER A 53 1.31 5.69 -3.83
CA SER A 53 1.88 6.60 -4.82
C SER A 53 1.91 8.05 -4.29
N VAL A 54 2.61 8.25 -3.19
CA VAL A 54 2.82 9.56 -2.55
C VAL A 54 3.90 10.38 -3.28
N PRO A 55 3.98 11.71 -3.07
CA PRO A 55 5.03 12.54 -3.67
C PRO A 55 6.43 11.97 -3.43
N GLY A 56 7.20 11.86 -4.51
CA GLY A 56 8.57 11.33 -4.47
C GLY A 56 8.71 9.82 -4.71
N VAL A 57 7.61 9.06 -4.70
CA VAL A 57 7.62 7.68 -5.19
C VAL A 57 7.70 7.67 -6.72
N TYR A 58 8.68 6.94 -7.25
CA TYR A 58 8.80 6.66 -8.68
C TYR A 58 7.95 5.46 -9.09
N LYS A 59 8.02 4.37 -8.31
CA LYS A 59 7.31 3.13 -8.63
C LYS A 59 6.91 2.38 -7.36
N VAL A 60 5.69 1.88 -7.35
CA VAL A 60 5.18 0.91 -6.38
C VAL A 60 5.18 -0.47 -7.02
N SER A 61 5.72 -1.47 -6.33
CA SER A 61 5.58 -2.88 -6.69
C SER A 61 4.89 -3.61 -5.55
N LEU A 62 3.74 -4.23 -5.81
CA LEU A 62 3.00 -5.03 -4.82
C LEU A 62 3.32 -6.51 -5.02
N ASP A 63 3.75 -7.17 -3.96
CA ASP A 63 4.13 -8.58 -4.02
C ASP A 63 2.93 -9.48 -3.74
N ALA A 64 2.57 -10.30 -4.73
CA ALA A 64 1.60 -11.40 -4.62
C ALA A 64 0.19 -11.02 -4.10
N LEU A 65 -0.19 -9.74 -4.16
CA LEU A 65 -1.54 -9.30 -3.81
C LEU A 65 -2.46 -9.39 -5.02
N THR A 66 -3.49 -10.23 -4.92
CA THR A 66 -4.55 -10.37 -5.93
C THR A 66 -5.81 -9.65 -5.48
N GLU A 67 -6.67 -9.31 -6.43
CA GLU A 67 -8.00 -8.77 -6.14
C GLU A 67 -8.79 -9.78 -5.32
N GLN A 68 -9.33 -9.31 -4.19
CA GLN A 68 -10.22 -10.11 -3.35
C GLN A 68 -11.58 -9.42 -3.29
N ILE A 69 -12.57 -10.08 -3.89
CA ILE A 69 -13.97 -9.65 -3.83
C ILE A 69 -14.57 -10.21 -2.56
N LEU A 70 -15.08 -9.32 -1.71
CA LEU A 70 -15.68 -9.67 -0.43
C LEU A 70 -17.20 -9.69 -0.55
N THR A 71 -17.83 -10.63 0.16
CA THR A 71 -19.28 -10.57 0.35
C THR A 71 -19.64 -9.48 1.36
N GLU A 72 -20.88 -9.00 1.34
CA GLU A 72 -21.35 -7.94 2.23
C GLU A 72 -21.18 -8.24 3.73
N THR A 73 -21.07 -9.51 4.12
CA THR A 73 -20.88 -9.96 5.50
C THR A 73 -19.43 -10.29 5.84
N GLN A 74 -18.51 -10.27 4.86
CA GLN A 74 -17.12 -10.63 5.05
C GLN A 74 -16.30 -9.42 5.50
N TRP A 75 -15.46 -9.64 6.52
CA TRP A 75 -14.48 -8.66 7.00
C TRP A 75 -13.10 -8.99 6.44
N ALA A 76 -12.40 -7.99 5.89
CA ALA A 76 -10.99 -8.08 5.53
C ALA A 76 -10.13 -7.60 6.70
N HIS A 77 -9.28 -8.48 7.22
CA HIS A 77 -8.38 -8.15 8.33
C HIS A 77 -6.94 -8.08 7.80
N CYS A 78 -6.34 -6.89 7.86
CA CYS A 78 -4.94 -6.68 7.53
C CYS A 78 -4.06 -7.23 8.65
N LEU A 79 -3.22 -8.23 8.36
CA LEU A 79 -2.31 -8.82 9.34
C LEU A 79 -1.01 -8.05 9.46
N ALA A 80 -0.56 -7.45 8.35
CA ALA A 80 0.69 -6.71 8.30
C ALA A 80 0.73 -5.78 7.09
N ILE A 81 1.39 -4.64 7.28
CA ILE A 81 1.83 -3.74 6.21
C ILE A 81 3.36 -3.69 6.27
N ARG A 82 4.01 -4.03 5.16
CA ARG A 82 5.47 -4.03 5.04
C ARG A 82 5.86 -3.26 3.79
N LEU A 83 6.53 -2.13 4.01
CA LEU A 83 7.08 -1.30 2.95
C LEU A 83 8.60 -1.46 2.94
N THR A 84 9.14 -1.93 1.81
CA THR A 84 10.57 -2.14 1.62
C THR A 84 11.12 -1.06 0.69
N PRO A 85 12.26 -0.42 1.03
CA PRO A 85 12.96 0.45 0.09
C PRO A 85 13.46 -0.37 -1.09
N GLY A 86 13.06 0.00 -2.31
CA GLY A 86 13.52 -0.61 -3.57
C GLY A 86 14.75 0.08 -4.16
N GLY A 87 15.26 1.10 -3.48
CA GLY A 87 16.35 1.96 -3.95
C GLY A 87 15.85 3.22 -4.67
N LYS A 88 16.82 3.93 -5.25
CA LYS A 88 16.62 5.22 -5.91
C LYS A 88 16.74 5.11 -7.42
N VAL A 89 15.91 5.88 -8.14
CA VAL A 89 15.93 5.97 -9.60
C VAL A 89 16.20 7.42 -10.02
N HIS A 90 17.14 7.60 -10.94
CA HIS A 90 17.32 8.85 -11.67
C HIS A 90 16.26 8.89 -12.79
N GLY A 91 15.32 9.83 -12.68
CA GLY A 91 14.23 10.04 -13.63
C GLY A 91 14.61 10.91 -14.82
#